data_AF-A0A448ZIU3-F1
#
_entry.id   AF-A0A448ZIU3-F1
#
_cell.length_a   1.000
_cell.length_b   1.000
_cell.length_c   1.000
_cell.angle_alpha   90.00
_cell.angle_beta   90.00
_cell.angle_gamma   90.00
#
_symmetry.space_group_name_H-M   'P 1'
#
loop_
_entity.id
_entity.type
_entity.pdbx_description
1 polymer ?
#
loop_
_entity_poly.entity_id
_entity_poly.type
_entity_poly.pdbx_seq_one_letter_code
_entity_poly.pdbx_strand_id
1 'polypeptide(L)'
;MMNFFGKKKKEVNTTVSSTSTSKPSDAQTTIVKLRESIANQDKREDHIQKKIDMMVKEAKAKMAKGDKKGAVYAMKRKKLYEQEQAKIQNVRFTLETQVINLESAQQNAQTYQALKQGNTAMKGIRENVGIDQVDDVMDEIKEEMEMAQEINDAIAQPVDPLMTDEDELLEELNMLETADLEAELLKPPPTAVQAMPAAPNSKLPALEKKEEDDLRALEAELAGL
;
A
#
# COMPACT_ATOMS: atom_id res chain seq x y z
N MET A 1 8.87 -54.67 -62.35
CA MET A 1 8.35 -53.30 -62.25
C MET A 1 7.97 -53.06 -60.79
N MET A 2 8.41 -51.92 -60.23
CA MET A 2 8.03 -51.31 -58.94
C MET A 2 8.65 -51.88 -57.64
N ASN A 3 9.72 -51.20 -57.20
CA ASN A 3 10.07 -51.00 -55.79
C ASN A 3 8.89 -50.37 -55.04
N PHE A 4 8.51 -50.93 -53.89
CA PHE A 4 7.86 -50.16 -52.81
C PHE A 4 8.09 -50.89 -51.46
N PHE A 5 8.42 -50.10 -50.43
CA PHE A 5 8.54 -50.48 -49.00
C PHE A 5 9.86 -51.08 -48.47
N GLY A 6 10.79 -50.18 -48.12
CA GLY A 6 11.86 -50.44 -47.16
C GLY A 6 11.91 -49.33 -46.11
N LYS A 7 10.99 -49.33 -45.13
CA LYS A 7 11.10 -48.45 -43.95
C LYS A 7 12.16 -49.02 -43.01
N LYS A 8 13.29 -48.32 -42.89
CA LYS A 8 14.30 -48.57 -41.85
C LYS A 8 13.67 -48.45 -40.47
N LYS A 9 13.69 -49.53 -39.69
CA LYS A 9 13.53 -49.51 -38.22
C LYS A 9 14.72 -48.71 -37.67
N LYS A 10 14.49 -47.47 -37.25
CA LYS A 10 15.42 -46.74 -36.38
C LYS A 10 15.21 -47.27 -34.98
N GLU A 11 16.28 -47.77 -34.39
CA GLU A 11 16.35 -48.15 -32.98
C GLU A 11 15.87 -46.99 -32.10
N VAL A 12 14.90 -47.26 -31.25
CA VAL A 12 14.48 -46.35 -30.19
C VAL A 12 15.54 -46.47 -29.10
N ASN A 13 16.62 -45.69 -29.24
CA ASN A 13 17.52 -45.43 -28.13
C ASN A 13 16.82 -44.45 -27.19
N THR A 14 16.24 -45.02 -26.13
CA THR A 14 15.63 -44.33 -25.01
C THR A 14 16.67 -43.48 -24.28
N THR A 15 16.98 -42.31 -24.83
CA THR A 15 17.63 -41.23 -24.09
C THR A 15 16.53 -40.41 -23.44
N VAL A 16 15.96 -40.96 -22.36
CA VAL A 16 15.38 -40.14 -21.30
C VAL A 16 16.52 -39.30 -20.76
N SER A 17 16.69 -38.11 -21.33
CA SER A 17 17.53 -37.04 -20.79
C SER A 17 16.88 -36.59 -19.48
N SER A 18 17.09 -37.40 -18.46
CA SER A 18 17.13 -36.97 -17.07
C SER A 18 18.17 -35.86 -16.96
N THR A 19 17.90 -34.88 -16.11
CA THR A 19 18.69 -33.66 -15.89
C THR A 19 18.35 -32.48 -16.79
N SER A 20 17.14 -31.95 -16.63
CA SER A 20 17.03 -30.50 -16.42
C SER A 20 16.34 -30.26 -15.07
N THR A 21 17.08 -30.54 -14.00
CA THR A 21 16.96 -29.72 -12.79
C THR A 21 17.33 -28.30 -13.22
N SER A 22 16.33 -27.58 -13.75
CA SER A 22 16.39 -26.13 -13.77
C SER A 22 16.58 -25.74 -12.32
N LYS A 23 17.83 -25.44 -11.98
CA LYS A 23 18.19 -24.73 -10.76
C LYS A 23 17.16 -23.60 -10.66
N PRO A 24 16.36 -23.50 -9.58
CA PRO A 24 15.37 -22.44 -9.50
C PRO A 24 16.14 -21.16 -9.78
N SER A 25 15.81 -20.49 -10.89
CA SER A 25 16.34 -19.16 -11.12
C SER A 25 15.91 -18.38 -9.88
N ASP A 26 16.89 -18.06 -9.06
CA ASP A 26 16.76 -17.64 -7.66
C ASP A 26 15.47 -16.85 -7.47
N ALA A 27 14.51 -17.41 -6.71
CA ALA A 27 13.17 -16.83 -6.57
C ALA A 27 13.28 -15.34 -6.21
N GLN A 28 14.28 -15.01 -5.39
CA GLN A 28 14.70 -13.65 -5.06
C GLN A 28 15.06 -12.80 -6.29
N THR A 29 15.88 -13.32 -7.20
CA THR A 29 16.24 -12.63 -8.45
C THR A 29 15.00 -12.40 -9.33
N THR A 30 14.06 -13.35 -9.35
CA THR A 30 12.79 -13.20 -10.10
C THR A 30 11.91 -12.13 -9.46
N ILE A 31 11.77 -12.13 -8.13
CA ILE A 31 11.05 -11.10 -7.38
C ILE A 31 11.65 -9.71 -7.65
N VAL A 32 12.98 -9.57 -7.64
CA VAL A 32 13.65 -8.31 -7.98
C VAL A 32 13.27 -7.82 -9.38
N LYS A 33 13.33 -8.69 -10.39
CA LYS A 33 12.94 -8.34 -11.78
C LYS A 33 11.46 -7.95 -11.91
N LEU A 34 10.58 -8.62 -11.17
CA LEU A 34 9.15 -8.26 -11.13
C LEU A 34 8.96 -6.88 -10.50
N ARG A 35 9.65 -6.58 -9.40
CA ARG A 35 9.62 -5.25 -8.76
C ARG A 35 10.20 -4.15 -9.65
N GLU A 36 11.28 -4.42 -10.38
CA GLU A 36 11.81 -3.50 -11.40
C GLU A 36 10.78 -3.26 -12.52
N SER A 37 10.06 -4.31 -12.93
CA SER A 37 9.01 -4.21 -13.94
C SER A 37 7.82 -3.37 -13.44
N ILE A 38 7.42 -3.53 -12.18
CA ILE A 38 6.40 -2.70 -11.51
C ILE A 38 6.83 -1.22 -11.53
N ALA A 39 8.06 -0.92 -11.09
CA ALA A 39 8.59 0.45 -11.10
C ALA A 39 8.64 1.07 -12.51
N ASN A 40 8.86 0.24 -13.55
CA ASN A 40 8.78 0.69 -14.93
C ASN A 40 7.34 0.96 -15.38
N GLN A 41 6.36 0.18 -14.91
CA GLN A 41 4.94 0.46 -15.14
C GLN A 41 4.51 1.76 -14.45
N ASP A 42 4.97 2.05 -13.22
CA ASP A 42 4.66 3.30 -12.51
C ASP A 42 5.16 4.53 -13.30
N LYS A 43 6.43 4.49 -13.77
CA LYS A 43 6.98 5.56 -14.62
C LYS A 43 6.18 5.73 -15.92
N ARG A 44 5.67 4.63 -16.47
CA ARG A 44 4.84 4.64 -17.68
C ARG A 44 3.48 5.25 -17.39
N GLU A 45 2.85 4.89 -16.27
CA GLU A 45 1.60 5.47 -15.79
C GLU A 45 1.73 6.99 -15.63
N ASP A 46 2.76 7.47 -14.93
CA ASP A 46 3.06 8.90 -14.78
C ASP A 46 3.18 9.62 -16.12
N HIS A 47 3.86 8.99 -17.09
CA HIS A 47 3.96 9.56 -18.42
C HIS A 47 2.59 9.66 -19.10
N ILE A 48 1.78 8.60 -19.03
CA ILE A 48 0.44 8.58 -19.61
C ILE A 48 -0.46 9.62 -18.94
N GLN A 49 -0.39 9.78 -17.62
CA GLN A 49 -1.12 10.82 -16.89
C GLN A 49 -0.75 12.22 -17.38
N LYS A 50 0.54 12.53 -17.56
CA LYS A 50 0.98 13.82 -18.14
C LYS A 50 0.41 14.05 -19.55
N LYS A 51 0.29 12.99 -20.35
CA LYS A 51 -0.33 13.06 -21.69
C LYS A 51 -1.83 13.34 -21.60
N ILE A 52 -2.54 12.72 -20.65
CA ILE A 52 -3.96 12.99 -20.37
C ILE A 52 -4.16 14.47 -20.01
N ASP A 53 -3.37 14.99 -19.07
CA ASP A 53 -3.46 16.39 -18.64
C ASP A 53 -3.18 17.37 -19.78
N MET A 54 -2.20 17.04 -20.63
CA MET A 54 -1.90 17.82 -21.83
C MET A 54 -3.07 17.86 -22.81
N MET A 55 -3.77 16.73 -23.03
CA MET A 55 -4.95 16.70 -23.90
C MET A 55 -6.11 17.52 -23.32
N VAL A 56 -6.28 17.53 -21.99
CA VAL A 56 -7.27 18.40 -21.32
C VAL A 56 -6.95 19.87 -21.54
N LYS A 57 -5.68 20.26 -21.35
CA LYS A 57 -5.23 21.65 -21.59
C LYS A 57 -5.42 22.05 -23.05
N GLU A 58 -5.06 21.18 -23.99
CA GLU A 58 -5.25 21.40 -25.44
C GLU A 58 -6.74 21.56 -25.79
N ALA A 59 -7.61 20.69 -25.27
CA ALA A 59 -9.05 20.76 -25.50
C ALA A 59 -9.64 22.09 -25.00
N LYS A 60 -9.28 22.52 -23.78
CA LYS A 60 -9.71 23.81 -23.22
C LYS A 60 -9.23 24.99 -24.07
N ALA A 61 -7.97 24.99 -24.49
CA ALA A 61 -7.40 26.04 -25.33
C ALA A 61 -8.09 26.14 -26.70
N LYS A 62 -8.43 25.00 -27.31
CA LYS A 62 -9.16 24.96 -28.59
C LYS A 62 -10.61 25.41 -28.44
N MET A 63 -11.30 25.02 -27.36
CA MET A 63 -12.64 25.51 -27.04
C MET A 63 -12.67 27.04 -26.87
N ALA A 64 -11.70 27.62 -26.15
CA ALA A 64 -11.60 29.06 -25.95
C ALA A 64 -11.42 29.85 -27.28
N LYS A 65 -10.86 29.20 -28.31
CA LYS A 65 -10.70 29.77 -29.66
C LYS A 65 -11.88 29.48 -30.60
N GLY A 66 -12.94 28.83 -30.11
CA GLY A 66 -14.10 28.42 -30.92
C GLY A 66 -13.88 27.19 -31.79
N ASP A 67 -12.71 26.53 -31.71
CA ASP A 67 -12.41 25.31 -32.47
C ASP A 67 -12.99 24.06 -31.79
N LYS A 68 -14.30 23.87 -31.97
CA LYS A 68 -15.03 22.71 -31.43
C LYS A 68 -14.52 21.38 -31.99
N LYS A 69 -14.17 21.32 -33.28
CA LYS A 69 -13.71 20.07 -33.92
C LYS A 69 -12.36 19.64 -33.36
N GLY A 70 -11.41 20.57 -33.21
CA GLY A 70 -10.12 20.29 -32.63
C GLY A 70 -10.18 19.94 -31.14
N ALA A 71 -11.10 20.55 -30.38
CA ALA A 71 -11.32 20.19 -28.98
C ALA A 71 -11.86 18.76 -28.83
N VAL A 72 -12.84 18.36 -29.65
CA VAL A 72 -13.34 16.98 -29.68
C VAL A 72 -12.23 15.99 -30.05
N TYR A 73 -11.35 16.34 -30.99
CA TYR A 73 -10.20 15.50 -31.34
C TYR A 73 -9.23 15.32 -30.17
N ALA A 74 -8.90 16.38 -29.43
CA ALA A 74 -8.08 16.28 -28.22
C ALA A 74 -8.73 15.40 -27.15
N MET A 75 -10.05 15.51 -26.95
CA MET A 75 -10.80 14.64 -26.03
C MET A 75 -10.81 13.17 -26.47
N LYS A 76 -10.85 12.87 -27.77
CA LYS A 76 -10.69 11.49 -28.28
C LYS A 76 -9.31 10.92 -27.94
N ARG A 77 -8.25 11.71 -28.10
CA ARG A 77 -6.88 11.32 -27.72
C ARG A 77 -6.74 11.10 -26.22
N LYS A 78 -7.36 11.96 -25.39
CA LYS A 78 -7.45 11.75 -23.94
C LYS A 78 -8.02 10.37 -23.62
N LYS A 79 -9.15 10.02 -24.24
CA LYS A 79 -9.83 8.73 -24.01
C LYS A 79 -8.94 7.52 -24.37
N LEU A 80 -8.13 7.62 -25.43
CA LEU A 80 -7.15 6.59 -25.78
C LEU A 80 -6.05 6.43 -24.71
N TYR A 81 -5.57 7.54 -24.16
CA TYR A 81 -4.58 7.50 -23.07
C TYR A 81 -5.18 6.95 -21.77
N GLU A 82 -6.43 7.27 -21.44
CA GLU A 82 -7.13 6.68 -20.28
C GLU A 82 -7.29 5.16 -20.41
N GLN A 83 -7.62 4.67 -21.61
CA GLN A 83 -7.66 3.23 -21.88
C GLN A 83 -6.29 2.57 -21.71
N GLU A 84 -5.22 3.24 -22.12
CA GLU A 84 -3.86 2.74 -21.94
C GLU A 84 -3.44 2.75 -20.47
N GLN A 85 -3.83 3.78 -19.71
CA GLN A 85 -3.61 3.85 -18.27
C GLN A 85 -4.27 2.68 -17.53
N ALA A 86 -5.53 2.39 -17.84
CA ALA A 86 -6.24 1.25 -17.26
C ALA A 86 -5.53 -0.09 -17.55
N LYS A 87 -4.96 -0.27 -18.75
CA LYS A 87 -4.15 -1.46 -19.05
C LYS A 87 -2.87 -1.53 -18.22
N ILE A 88 -2.18 -0.40 -18.03
CA ILE A 88 -0.97 -0.33 -17.19
C ILE A 88 -1.31 -0.76 -15.77
N GLN A 89 -2.40 -0.22 -15.20
CA GLN A 89 -2.86 -0.55 -13.86
C GLN A 89 -3.15 -2.06 -13.71
N ASN A 90 -3.86 -2.65 -14.68
CA ASN A 90 -4.13 -4.10 -14.68
C ASN A 90 -2.86 -4.96 -14.75
N VAL A 91 -1.90 -4.57 -15.59
CA VAL A 91 -0.60 -5.26 -15.69
C VAL A 91 0.17 -5.13 -14.37
N ARG A 92 0.19 -3.93 -13.78
CA ARG A 92 0.88 -3.69 -12.52
C ARG A 92 0.29 -4.54 -11.39
N PHE A 93 -1.03 -4.56 -11.24
CA PHE A 93 -1.72 -5.41 -10.26
C PHE A 93 -1.37 -6.90 -10.43
N THR A 94 -1.30 -7.36 -11.68
CA THR A 94 -0.90 -8.73 -12.00
C THR A 94 0.53 -9.03 -11.55
N LEU A 95 1.47 -8.09 -11.76
CA LEU A 95 2.86 -8.23 -11.32
C LEU A 95 2.98 -8.22 -9.80
N GLU A 96 2.25 -7.34 -9.11
CA GLU A 96 2.21 -7.28 -7.63
C GLU A 96 1.70 -8.60 -7.04
N THR A 97 0.63 -9.16 -7.63
CA THR A 97 0.09 -10.47 -7.25
C THR A 97 1.13 -11.58 -7.43
N GLN A 98 1.91 -11.55 -8.51
CA GLN A 98 2.97 -12.53 -8.74
C GLN A 98 4.11 -12.43 -7.72
N VAL A 99 4.46 -11.22 -7.29
CA VAL A 99 5.46 -11.00 -6.22
C VAL A 99 4.98 -11.66 -4.92
N ILE A 100 3.75 -11.36 -4.49
CA ILE A 100 3.16 -11.94 -3.27
C ILE A 100 3.13 -13.47 -3.34
N ASN A 101 2.71 -14.03 -4.48
CA ASN A 101 2.64 -15.48 -4.67
C ASN A 101 4.02 -16.14 -4.61
N LEU A 102 5.05 -15.52 -5.18
CA LEU A 102 6.42 -16.04 -5.12
C LEU A 102 7.00 -15.98 -3.71
N GLU A 103 6.73 -14.90 -2.97
CA GLU A 103 7.15 -14.75 -1.57
C GLU A 103 6.48 -15.81 -0.68
N SER A 104 5.17 -16.02 -0.85
CA SER A 104 4.44 -17.10 -0.17
C SER A 104 4.99 -18.49 -0.52
N ALA A 105 5.26 -18.75 -1.81
CA ALA A 105 5.85 -20.02 -2.24
C ALA A 105 7.24 -20.26 -1.62
N GLN A 106 8.04 -19.20 -1.47
CA GLN A 106 9.35 -19.28 -0.82
C GLN A 106 9.23 -19.60 0.68
N GLN A 107 8.29 -18.96 1.38
CA GLN A 107 8.00 -19.25 2.79
C GLN A 107 7.54 -20.71 2.96
N ASN A 108 6.61 -21.15 2.12
CA ASN A 108 6.11 -22.54 2.14
C ASN A 108 7.22 -23.55 1.87
N ALA A 109 8.13 -23.26 0.94
CA ALA A 109 9.30 -24.09 0.68
C ALA A 109 10.22 -24.19 1.91
N GLN A 110 10.44 -23.09 2.64
CA GLN A 110 11.23 -23.10 3.88
C GLN A 110 10.56 -23.94 4.97
N THR A 111 9.26 -23.76 5.19
CA THR A 111 8.47 -24.57 6.14
C THR A 111 8.56 -26.05 5.78
N TYR A 112 8.42 -26.39 4.50
CA TYR A 112 8.56 -27.78 4.04
C TYR A 112 9.96 -28.35 4.31
N GLN A 113 11.04 -27.57 4.10
CA GLN A 113 12.40 -28.02 4.41
C GLN A 113 12.58 -28.25 5.92
N ALA A 114 12.04 -27.38 6.77
CA ALA A 114 12.07 -27.55 8.22
C ALA A 114 11.32 -28.82 8.66
N LEU A 115 10.11 -29.04 8.14
CA LEU A 115 9.33 -30.27 8.39
C LEU A 115 10.09 -31.52 7.94
N LYS A 116 10.73 -31.46 6.78
CA LYS A 116 11.54 -32.57 6.25
C LYS A 116 12.73 -32.87 7.16
N GLN A 117 13.46 -31.85 7.62
CA GLN A 117 14.58 -32.01 8.55
C GLN A 117 14.11 -32.59 9.89
N GLY A 118 13.01 -32.09 10.45
CA GLY A 118 12.39 -32.64 11.67
C GLY A 118 12.03 -34.12 11.51
N ASN A 119 11.39 -34.50 10.40
CA ASN A 119 11.05 -35.89 10.10
C ASN A 119 12.31 -36.77 9.97
N THR A 120 13.35 -36.30 9.29
CA THR A 120 14.63 -37.03 9.20
C THR A 120 15.28 -37.21 10.58
N ALA A 121 15.29 -36.18 11.43
CA ALA A 121 15.81 -36.28 12.79
C ALA A 121 15.01 -37.28 13.63
N MET A 122 13.67 -37.23 13.54
CA MET A 122 12.79 -38.20 14.21
C MET A 122 13.07 -39.63 13.75
N LYS A 123 13.25 -39.87 12.45
CA LYS A 123 13.64 -41.19 11.93
C LYS A 123 14.97 -41.67 12.50
N GLY A 124 15.98 -40.80 12.57
CA GLY A 124 17.27 -41.14 13.17
C GLY A 124 17.17 -41.48 14.67
N ILE A 125 16.29 -40.81 15.42
CA ILE A 125 16.01 -41.16 16.82
C ILE A 125 15.38 -42.56 16.88
N ARG A 126 14.36 -42.83 16.06
CA ARG A 126 13.69 -44.15 16.01
C ARG A 126 14.68 -45.29 15.69
N GLU A 127 15.56 -45.10 14.72
CA GLU A 127 16.56 -46.11 14.34
C GLU A 127 17.56 -46.40 15.47
N ASN A 128 17.89 -45.42 16.32
CA ASN A 128 18.85 -45.59 17.43
C ASN A 128 18.22 -46.17 18.71
N VAL A 129 16.92 -45.98 18.95
CA VAL A 129 16.22 -46.45 20.16
C VAL A 129 15.76 -47.92 20.05
N GLY A 130 15.66 -48.45 18.82
CA GLY A 130 15.20 -49.81 18.54
C GLY A 130 13.70 -49.88 18.30
N ILE A 131 13.29 -50.49 17.18
CA ILE A 131 11.92 -50.45 16.63
C ILE A 131 10.85 -50.84 17.66
N ASP A 132 11.11 -51.82 18.51
CA ASP A 132 10.12 -52.31 19.48
C ASP A 132 9.85 -51.35 20.64
N GLN A 133 10.83 -50.53 21.05
CA GLN A 133 10.63 -49.48 22.08
C GLN A 133 10.09 -48.18 21.47
N VAL A 134 10.18 -48.03 20.15
CA VAL A 134 9.76 -46.85 19.42
C VAL A 134 8.27 -46.81 19.20
N ASP A 135 7.61 -47.95 18.98
CA ASP A 135 6.14 -47.99 18.86
C ASP A 135 5.48 -47.58 20.18
N ASP A 136 5.97 -48.11 21.33
CA ASP A 136 5.50 -47.70 22.66
C ASP A 136 5.73 -46.20 22.93
N VAL A 137 6.93 -45.69 22.65
CA VAL A 137 7.24 -44.25 22.83
C VAL A 137 6.49 -43.38 21.82
N MET A 138 6.20 -43.87 20.61
CA MET A 138 5.41 -43.13 19.63
C MET A 138 3.94 -43.05 20.00
N ASP A 139 3.39 -44.12 20.58
CA ASP A 139 2.05 -44.11 21.15
C ASP A 139 1.99 -43.16 22.35
N GLU A 140 2.99 -43.17 23.25
CA GLU A 140 3.10 -42.17 24.34
C GLU A 140 3.25 -40.73 23.82
N ILE A 141 4.06 -40.49 22.79
CA ILE A 141 4.20 -39.15 22.18
C ILE A 141 2.91 -38.73 21.49
N LYS A 142 2.15 -39.67 20.89
CA LYS A 142 0.88 -39.36 20.25
C LYS A 142 -0.18 -39.02 21.28
N GLU A 143 -0.27 -39.79 22.37
CA GLU A 143 -1.11 -39.47 23.52
C GLU A 143 -0.73 -38.10 24.10
N GLU A 144 0.57 -37.79 24.17
CA GLU A 144 1.02 -36.53 24.77
C GLU A 144 0.88 -35.33 23.82
N MET A 145 0.98 -35.54 22.51
CA MET A 145 0.61 -34.54 21.51
C MET A 145 -0.90 -34.33 21.49
N GLU A 146 -1.71 -35.38 21.58
CA GLU A 146 -3.17 -35.30 21.68
C GLU A 146 -3.59 -34.61 22.99
N MET A 147 -2.95 -34.89 24.13
CA MET A 147 -3.14 -34.15 25.38
C MET A 147 -2.69 -32.70 25.27
N ALA A 148 -1.55 -32.41 24.62
CA ALA A 148 -1.12 -31.02 24.40
C ALA A 148 -2.06 -30.26 23.44
N GLN A 149 -2.67 -30.97 22.49
CA GLN A 149 -3.72 -30.46 21.61
C GLN A 149 -5.01 -30.24 22.40
N GLU A 150 -5.41 -31.17 23.25
CA GLU A 150 -6.60 -31.10 24.12
C GLU A 150 -6.43 -30.01 25.20
N ILE A 151 -5.21 -29.78 25.70
CA ILE A 151 -4.86 -28.66 26.57
C ILE A 151 -4.94 -27.35 25.78
N ASN A 152 -4.39 -27.29 24.57
CA ASN A 152 -4.53 -26.11 23.72
C ASN A 152 -5.98 -25.86 23.36
N ASP A 153 -6.78 -26.88 23.09
CA ASP A 153 -8.20 -26.79 22.76
C ASP A 153 -9.06 -26.52 24.01
N ALA A 154 -8.59 -26.86 25.21
CA ALA A 154 -9.22 -26.50 26.48
C ALA A 154 -8.83 -25.09 26.95
N ILE A 155 -7.65 -24.59 26.56
CA ILE A 155 -7.21 -23.20 26.75
C ILE A 155 -7.81 -22.29 25.67
N ALA A 156 -7.92 -22.79 24.43
CA ALA A 156 -8.55 -22.13 23.29
C ALA A 156 -10.05 -22.42 23.22
N GLN A 157 -10.57 -23.31 24.09
CA GLN A 157 -11.99 -23.33 24.40
C GLN A 157 -12.27 -21.91 24.88
N PRO A 158 -13.05 -21.14 24.11
CA PRO A 158 -13.32 -19.79 24.52
C PRO A 158 -14.01 -19.92 25.87
N VAL A 159 -13.44 -19.27 26.87
CA VAL A 159 -14.24 -18.74 27.97
C VAL A 159 -15.11 -17.67 27.30
N ASP A 160 -16.13 -18.11 26.56
CA ASP A 160 -16.93 -17.27 25.67
C ASP A 160 -17.84 -16.38 26.56
N PRO A 161 -18.13 -15.10 26.22
CA PRO A 161 -17.94 -14.43 24.94
C PRO A 161 -17.51 -12.95 25.06
N LEU A 162 -16.26 -12.61 24.74
CA LEU A 162 -16.02 -11.29 24.14
C LEU A 162 -16.19 -11.45 22.62
N MET A 163 -17.46 -11.58 22.24
CA MET A 163 -17.94 -10.96 21.02
C MET A 163 -17.63 -9.46 21.18
N THR A 164 -16.42 -9.03 20.84
CA THR A 164 -16.21 -7.62 20.54
C THR A 164 -17.06 -7.38 19.30
N ASP A 165 -18.23 -6.77 19.54
CA ASP A 165 -19.22 -6.51 18.51
C ASP A 165 -18.56 -5.68 17.41
N GLU A 166 -18.95 -5.89 16.16
CA GLU A 166 -18.39 -5.11 15.04
C GLU A 166 -18.58 -3.59 15.28
N ASP A 167 -19.62 -3.24 16.05
CA ASP A 167 -19.93 -1.89 16.53
C ASP A 167 -18.89 -1.32 17.51
N GLU A 168 -18.34 -2.13 18.42
CA GLU A 168 -17.31 -1.69 19.39
C GLU A 168 -15.96 -1.45 18.67
N LEU A 169 -15.64 -2.29 17.68
CA LEU A 169 -14.45 -2.11 16.81
C LEU A 169 -14.59 -0.88 15.89
N LEU A 170 -15.81 -0.61 15.40
CA LEU A 170 -16.11 0.59 14.62
C LEU A 170 -16.04 1.87 15.47
N GLU A 171 -16.42 1.79 16.74
CA GLU A 171 -16.31 2.91 17.68
C GLU A 171 -14.83 3.20 18.02
N GLU A 172 -14.01 2.17 18.27
CA GLU A 172 -12.57 2.32 18.48
C GLU A 172 -11.86 2.89 17.24
N LEU A 173 -12.23 2.44 16.03
CA LEU A 173 -11.70 2.97 14.77
C LEU A 173 -12.06 4.45 14.56
N ASN A 174 -13.30 4.85 14.87
CA ASN A 174 -13.73 6.26 14.80
C ASN A 174 -13.00 7.12 15.84
N MET A 175 -12.74 6.59 17.04
CA MET A 175 -11.95 7.29 18.06
C MET A 175 -10.49 7.52 17.63
N LEU A 176 -9.87 6.56 16.92
CA LEU A 176 -8.54 6.73 16.35
C LEU A 176 -8.51 7.80 15.23
N GLU A 177 -9.49 7.79 14.34
CA GLU A 177 -9.57 8.78 13.25
C GLU A 177 -9.85 10.20 13.77
N THR A 178 -10.69 10.34 14.81
CA THR A 178 -10.95 11.63 15.46
C THR A 178 -9.76 12.13 16.28
N ALA A 179 -8.99 11.25 16.93
CA ALA A 179 -7.76 11.63 17.61
C ALA A 179 -6.68 12.15 16.63
N ASP A 180 -6.55 11.53 15.45
CA ASP A 180 -5.63 11.99 14.40
C ASP A 180 -6.09 13.32 13.78
N LEU A 181 -7.40 13.50 13.56
CA LEU A 181 -7.98 14.76 13.10
C LEU A 181 -7.85 15.89 14.12
N GLU A 182 -8.07 15.60 15.41
CA GLU A 182 -7.89 16.57 16.49
C GLU A 182 -6.41 16.96 16.64
N ALA A 183 -5.49 16.01 16.48
CA ALA A 183 -4.06 16.28 16.41
C ALA A 183 -3.67 17.11 15.18
N GLU A 184 -4.36 16.93 14.04
CA GLU A 184 -4.18 17.74 12.82
C GLU A 184 -4.78 19.15 12.96
N LEU A 185 -5.89 19.31 13.68
CA LEU A 185 -6.51 20.59 14.02
C LEU A 185 -5.77 21.36 15.11
N LEU A 186 -5.07 20.66 16.02
CA LEU A 186 -4.13 21.26 16.98
C LEU A 186 -2.80 21.65 16.35
N LYS A 187 -2.51 21.26 15.09
CA LYS A 187 -1.38 21.84 14.36
C LYS A 187 -1.70 23.32 14.17
N PRO A 188 -0.84 24.25 14.63
CA PRO A 188 -1.06 25.66 14.38
C PRO A 188 -1.17 25.87 12.87
N PRO A 189 -2.11 26.71 12.38
CA PRO A 189 -2.23 26.98 10.96
C PRO A 189 -0.86 27.39 10.43
N PRO A 190 -0.49 27.02 9.18
CA PRO A 190 0.79 27.42 8.62
C PRO A 190 0.88 28.93 8.79
N THR A 191 1.92 29.38 9.48
CA THR A 191 2.14 30.77 9.84
C THR A 191 2.26 31.59 8.55
N ALA A 192 1.12 31.99 8.00
CA ALA A 192 1.06 33.11 7.11
C ALA A 192 1.51 34.28 7.98
N VAL A 193 2.75 34.72 7.77
CA VAL A 193 3.32 35.94 8.32
C VAL A 193 2.47 37.10 7.81
N GLN A 194 1.30 37.29 8.39
CA GLN A 194 0.58 38.55 8.34
C GLN A 194 1.30 39.43 9.35
N ALA A 195 2.09 40.36 8.83
CA ALA A 195 2.65 41.44 9.62
C ALA A 195 1.48 42.18 10.29
N MET A 196 1.26 41.92 11.57
CA MET A 196 0.37 42.74 12.37
C MET A 196 0.97 44.15 12.41
N PRO A 197 0.19 45.21 12.19
CA PRO A 197 0.69 46.57 12.30
C PRO A 197 1.17 46.78 13.74
N ALA A 198 2.38 47.33 13.88
CA ALA A 198 2.96 47.65 15.17
C ALA A 198 1.99 48.52 15.97
N ALA A 199 1.78 48.14 17.24
CA ALA A 199 1.01 48.95 18.17
C ALA A 199 1.56 50.39 18.17
N PRO A 200 0.69 51.42 18.12
CA PRO A 200 1.14 52.79 18.03
C PRO A 200 1.81 53.20 19.34
N ASN A 201 3.14 53.22 19.34
CA ASN A 201 3.95 53.89 20.34
C ASN A 201 4.03 55.38 19.96
N SER A 202 2.98 56.15 20.24
CA SER A 202 3.08 57.62 20.25
C SER A 202 1.96 58.25 21.08
N LYS A 203 2.34 59.28 21.84
CA LYS A 203 1.61 59.95 22.91
C LYS A 203 0.18 60.37 22.53
N LEU A 204 -0.74 60.31 23.51
CA LEU A 204 -2.07 60.93 23.41
C LEU A 204 -1.97 62.41 22.99
N PRO A 205 -2.94 62.93 22.21
CA PRO A 205 -2.99 64.33 21.81
C PRO A 205 -3.24 65.23 23.02
N ALA A 206 -2.51 66.34 23.10
CA ALA A 206 -2.74 67.40 24.08
C ALA A 206 -4.12 68.06 23.85
N LEU A 207 -4.94 68.11 24.90
CA LEU A 207 -6.27 68.71 24.93
C LEU A 207 -6.26 70.23 25.20
N GLU A 208 -5.10 70.88 25.27
CA GLU A 208 -4.98 72.22 25.88
C GLU A 208 -5.26 73.43 24.99
N LYS A 209 -5.81 73.28 23.77
CA LYS A 209 -6.06 74.45 22.89
C LYS A 209 -7.50 74.69 22.47
N LYS A 210 -8.45 73.84 22.88
CA LYS A 210 -9.87 74.07 22.56
C LYS A 210 -10.67 74.58 23.76
N GLU A 211 -10.27 74.20 24.97
CA GLU A 211 -10.97 74.62 26.19
C GLU A 211 -10.62 76.07 26.59
N GLU A 212 -9.40 76.57 26.36
CA GLU A 212 -9.03 77.97 26.66
C GLU A 212 -9.72 79.00 25.74
N ASP A 213 -9.94 78.66 24.46
CA ASP A 213 -10.64 79.54 23.51
C ASP A 213 -12.16 79.56 23.79
N ASP A 214 -12.74 78.43 24.20
CA ASP A 214 -14.15 78.33 24.58
C ASP A 214 -14.44 79.06 25.92
N LEU A 215 -13.51 79.03 26.88
CA LEU A 215 -13.61 79.78 28.15
C LEU A 215 -13.49 81.30 27.96
N ARG A 216 -12.60 81.78 27.09
CA ARG A 216 -12.50 83.22 26.76
C ARG A 216 -13.73 83.77 26.05
N ALA A 217 -14.36 82.96 25.19
CA ALA A 217 -15.59 83.35 24.50
C ALA A 217 -16.77 83.55 25.47
N LEU A 218 -16.87 82.70 26.50
CA LEU A 218 -17.90 82.75 27.54
C LEU A 218 -17.72 83.93 28.52
N GLU A 219 -16.48 84.27 28.91
CA GLU A 219 -16.22 85.42 29.80
C GLU A 219 -16.45 86.77 29.11
N ALA A 220 -16.17 86.88 27.80
CA ALA A 220 -16.41 88.10 27.04
C ALA A 220 -17.91 88.41 26.85
N GLU A 221 -18.76 87.38 26.78
CA GLU A 221 -20.23 87.53 26.68
C GLU A 221 -20.86 87.96 28.01
N LEU A 222 -20.26 87.58 29.15
CA LEU A 222 -20.70 87.96 30.50
C LEU A 222 -20.18 89.32 30.99
N ALA A 223 -19.10 89.86 30.43
CA ALA A 223 -18.54 91.17 30.82
C ALA A 223 -19.07 92.36 29.98
N GLY A 224 -19.97 92.11 29.02
CA GLY A 224 -20.55 93.09 28.10
C GLY A 224 -22.05 93.39 28.29
N LEU A 225 -22.70 92.86 29.34
CA LEU A 225 -24.12 93.04 29.66
C LEU A 225 -24.34 93.23 31.17
#